data_AF-A0A845WMP8-F1
#
_entry.id   AF-A0A845WMP8-F1
#
_cell.length_a   1.000
_cell.length_b   1.000
_cell.length_c   1.000
_cell.angle_alpha   90.00
_cell.angle_beta   90.00
_cell.angle_gamma   90.00
#
_symmetry.space_group_name_H-M   'P 1'
#
loop_
_entity.id
_entity.type
_entity.pdbx_description
1 polymer ?
#
loop_
_entity_poly.entity_id
_entity_poly.type
_entity_poly.pdbx_seq_one_letter_code
_entity_poly.pdbx_strand_id
1 'polypeptide(L)'
;MPQSPIPSIKAARKSKFNLPPGPKGYLLFQLSKLQHQPIEYFGHMWQEYGDLVRLPIMPGLTLHLASHPDHAEHILSSHQERYGKPDLFLKSMNLLQGQGLFTSEGEVWLRQRRLMQPAFHQKQLVKLHNVILDCVESLLREWSEKPEGEIIDIAAEMSRLTLKIVSSTLFSFLAKGAPHLNT
;
A
#
# COMPACT_ATOMS: atom_id res chain seq x y z
N MET A 1 -2.14 26.93 38.54
CA MET A 1 -0.92 26.12 38.37
C MET A 1 -0.15 26.10 39.68
N PRO A 2 0.33 24.94 40.10
CA PRO A 2 1.77 24.78 40.28
C PRO A 2 2.28 23.55 39.51
N GLN A 3 3.46 23.73 38.92
CA GLN A 3 4.11 22.80 38.00
C GLN A 3 4.51 21.52 38.71
N SER A 4 4.02 20.37 38.24
CA SER A 4 4.57 19.08 38.60
C SER A 4 5.87 18.85 37.82
N PRO A 5 6.97 18.45 38.48
CA PRO A 5 8.28 18.39 37.86
C PRO A 5 8.35 17.24 36.86
N ILE A 6 8.80 17.55 35.64
CA ILE A 6 9.16 16.58 34.61
C ILE A 6 10.25 15.66 35.19
N PRO A 7 10.09 14.32 35.19
CA PRO A 7 11.15 13.45 35.66
C PRO A 7 12.34 13.53 34.69
N SER A 8 13.50 13.87 35.25
CA SER A 8 14.81 13.86 34.60
C SER A 8 15.09 12.47 33.99
N ILE A 9 15.22 12.40 32.67
CA ILE A 9 15.64 11.19 31.96
C ILE A 9 17.15 11.03 32.15
N LYS A 10 17.55 10.28 33.19
CA LYS A 10 18.90 9.72 33.30
C LYS A 10 18.92 8.27 32.81
N ALA A 11 19.77 8.06 31.81
CA ALA A 11 20.52 6.84 31.47
C ALA A 11 19.73 5.54 31.20
N ALA A 12 19.57 5.26 29.91
CA ALA A 12 19.62 3.96 29.24
C ALA A 12 19.24 2.72 30.09
N ARG A 13 17.95 2.39 30.09
CA ARG A 13 17.45 1.08 30.49
C ARG A 13 18.01 0.03 29.51
N LYS A 14 18.95 -0.83 29.95
CA LYS A 14 19.35 -2.03 29.19
C LYS A 14 18.08 -2.83 28.87
N SER A 15 17.71 -2.90 27.60
CA SER A 15 16.54 -3.64 27.12
C SER A 15 16.70 -5.13 27.45
N LYS A 16 15.75 -5.68 28.22
CA LYS A 16 15.59 -7.13 28.49
C LYS A 16 14.99 -7.90 27.32
N PHE A 17 14.75 -7.26 26.18
CA PHE A 17 14.20 -7.93 25.00
C PHE A 17 15.35 -8.46 24.14
N ASN A 18 15.35 -9.77 23.88
CA ASN A 18 16.18 -10.36 22.83
C ASN A 18 15.78 -9.69 21.51
N LEU A 19 16.60 -8.73 21.07
CA LEU A 19 16.35 -8.05 19.82
C LEU A 19 16.50 -9.06 18.67
N PRO A 20 15.63 -9.00 17.65
CA PRO A 20 15.76 -9.88 16.51
C PRO A 20 17.15 -9.71 15.85
N PRO A 21 17.71 -10.79 15.31
CA PRO A 21 19.01 -10.75 14.63
C PRO A 21 18.94 -9.86 13.39
N GLY A 22 20.08 -9.38 12.91
CA GLY A 22 20.15 -8.56 11.71
C GLY A 22 21.54 -8.02 11.42
N PRO A 23 21.74 -7.46 10.22
CA PRO A 23 23.04 -6.98 9.76
C PRO A 23 23.56 -5.84 10.63
N LYS A 24 24.88 -5.80 10.79
CA LYS A 24 25.57 -4.69 11.45
C LYS A 24 25.63 -3.49 10.51
N GLY A 25 25.21 -2.32 11.01
CA GLY A 25 25.28 -1.06 10.28
C GLY A 25 23.90 -0.49 9.94
N TYR A 26 23.90 0.57 9.14
CA TYR A 26 22.71 1.29 8.73
C TYR A 26 22.36 0.99 7.27
N LEU A 27 21.07 0.73 7.03
CA LEU A 27 20.50 0.47 5.71
C LEU A 27 20.73 1.61 4.72
N LEU A 28 20.89 2.85 5.22
CA LEU A 28 21.19 4.02 4.39
C LEU A 28 22.47 3.83 3.55
N PHE A 29 23.46 3.08 4.04
CA PHE A 29 24.69 2.79 3.30
C PHE A 29 24.52 1.69 2.23
N GLN A 30 23.37 1.02 2.23
CA GLN A 30 23.04 -0.06 1.29
C GLN A 30 21.92 0.34 0.33
N LEU A 31 21.58 1.64 0.26
CA LEU A 31 20.49 2.16 -0.57
C LEU A 31 20.63 1.85 -2.06
N SER A 32 21.85 1.86 -2.62
CA SER A 32 22.05 1.55 -4.03
C SER A 32 21.61 0.12 -4.36
N LYS A 33 21.93 -0.86 -3.50
CA LYS A 33 21.47 -2.24 -3.65
C LYS A 33 19.95 -2.36 -3.50
N LEU A 34 19.37 -1.67 -2.52
CA LEU A 34 17.92 -1.63 -2.32
C LEU A 34 17.17 -1.01 -3.50
N GLN A 35 17.73 0.01 -4.15
CA GLN A 35 17.07 0.68 -5.27
C GLN A 35 17.02 -0.19 -6.53
N HIS A 36 18.05 -1.02 -6.77
CA HIS A 36 18.12 -1.85 -7.97
C HIS A 36 17.54 -3.26 -7.76
N GLN A 37 17.68 -3.84 -6.57
CA GLN A 37 17.33 -5.24 -6.29
C GLN A 37 16.70 -5.40 -4.89
N PRO A 38 15.54 -4.78 -4.61
CA PRO A 38 14.93 -4.81 -3.29
C PRO A 38 14.50 -6.21 -2.84
N ILE A 39 13.94 -7.01 -3.75
CA ILE A 39 13.43 -8.36 -3.43
C ILE A 39 14.58 -9.29 -3.05
N GLU A 40 15.65 -9.28 -3.86
CA GLU A 40 16.84 -10.11 -3.62
C GLU A 40 17.51 -9.73 -2.30
N TYR A 41 17.61 -8.43 -2.02
CA TYR A 41 18.14 -7.94 -0.76
C TYR A 41 17.36 -8.47 0.47
N PHE A 42 16.04 -8.30 0.49
CA PHE A 42 15.23 -8.80 1.61
C PHE A 42 15.19 -10.33 1.67
N GLY A 43 15.24 -11.00 0.51
CA GLY A 43 15.37 -12.45 0.43
C GLY A 43 16.64 -12.97 1.09
N HIS A 44 17.78 -12.33 0.82
CA HIS A 44 19.04 -12.65 1.50
C HIS A 44 18.98 -12.42 3.01
N MET A 45 18.39 -11.31 3.46
CA MET A 45 18.25 -11.03 4.89
C MET A 45 17.37 -12.08 5.59
N TRP A 46 16.29 -12.52 4.95
CA TRP A 46 15.45 -13.60 5.47
C TRP A 46 16.20 -14.93 5.53
N GLN A 47 16.96 -15.29 4.48
CA GLN A 47 17.75 -16.53 4.47
C GLN A 47 18.87 -16.54 5.52
N GLU A 48 19.50 -15.39 5.78
CA GLU A 48 20.66 -15.28 6.68
C GLU A 48 20.26 -15.14 8.16
N TYR A 49 19.20 -14.37 8.45
CA TYR A 49 18.81 -14.00 9.82
C TYR A 49 17.48 -14.62 10.28
N GLY A 50 16.74 -15.27 9.37
CA GLY A 50 15.49 -15.95 9.66
C GLY A 50 14.26 -15.04 9.56
N ASP A 51 13.18 -15.47 10.21
CA ASP A 51 11.82 -14.96 9.98
C ASP A 51 11.49 -13.59 10.57
N LEU A 52 12.36 -13.07 11.43
CA LEU A 52 12.24 -11.73 12.01
C LEU A 52 13.61 -11.07 12.03
N VAL A 53 13.81 -10.09 11.16
CA VAL A 53 15.10 -9.42 10.98
C VAL A 53 15.01 -7.96 11.40
N ARG A 54 16.00 -7.49 12.16
CA ARG A 54 16.15 -6.09 12.56
C ARG A 54 17.09 -5.36 11.61
N LEU A 55 16.59 -4.34 10.93
CA LEU A 55 17.30 -3.54 9.93
C LEU A 55 17.35 -2.06 10.36
N PRO A 56 18.40 -1.61 11.08
CA PRO A 56 18.56 -0.21 11.43
C PRO A 56 18.67 0.64 10.16
N ILE A 57 17.80 1.64 9.96
CA ILE A 57 17.88 2.50 8.77
C ILE A 57 18.87 3.64 9.02
N MET A 58 18.71 4.33 10.14
CA MET A 58 19.52 5.46 10.60
C MET A 58 19.34 5.59 12.13
N PRO A 59 20.13 6.42 12.83
CA PRO A 59 19.92 6.63 14.27
C PRO A 59 18.47 7.02 14.58
N GLY A 60 17.80 6.22 15.44
CA GLY A 60 16.40 6.45 15.82
C GLY A 60 15.33 5.85 14.91
N LEU A 61 15.70 5.26 13.76
CA LEU A 61 14.75 4.61 12.85
C LEU A 61 15.20 3.18 12.51
N THR A 62 14.35 2.19 12.79
CA THR A 62 14.62 0.77 12.54
C THR A 62 13.46 0.15 11.77
N LEU A 63 13.78 -0.56 10.69
CA LEU A 63 12.85 -1.42 9.96
C LEU A 63 12.92 -2.84 10.53
N HIS A 64 11.77 -3.50 10.60
CA HIS A 64 11.69 -4.93 10.91
C HIS A 64 11.12 -5.67 9.71
N LEU A 65 11.85 -6.69 9.25
CA LEU A 65 11.37 -7.62 8.23
C LEU A 65 10.74 -8.81 8.94
N ALA A 66 9.46 -9.04 8.70
CA ALA A 66 8.71 -10.17 9.25
C ALA A 66 8.25 -11.06 8.09
N SER A 67 8.83 -12.26 7.98
CA SER A 67 8.64 -13.14 6.81
C SER A 67 7.78 -14.38 7.10
N HIS A 68 7.51 -14.71 8.37
CA HIS A 68 6.64 -15.83 8.74
C HIS A 68 5.15 -15.47 8.61
N PRO A 69 4.27 -16.37 8.13
CA PRO A 69 2.83 -16.12 8.04
C PRO A 69 2.21 -15.69 9.38
N ASP A 70 2.57 -16.33 10.49
CA ASP A 70 2.08 -15.95 11.83
C ASP A 70 2.45 -14.50 12.20
N HIS A 71 3.62 -14.01 11.78
CA HIS A 71 4.01 -12.62 12.00
C HIS A 71 3.16 -11.68 11.14
N ALA A 72 2.90 -12.06 9.89
CA ALA A 72 2.04 -11.30 8.99
C ALA A 72 0.60 -11.23 9.53
N GLU A 73 0.04 -12.34 10.01
CA GLU A 73 -1.28 -12.37 10.66
C GLU A 73 -1.30 -11.48 11.91
N HIS A 74 -0.29 -11.62 12.78
CA HIS A 74 -0.19 -10.82 14.00
C HIS A 74 -0.15 -9.32 13.70
N ILE A 75 0.66 -8.89 12.74
CA ILE A 75 0.90 -7.48 12.41
C ILE A 75 -0.24 -6.89 11.58
N LEU A 76 -0.70 -7.61 10.55
CA LEU A 76 -1.65 -7.08 9.55
C LEU A 76 -3.11 -7.37 9.90
N SER A 77 -3.39 -8.25 10.88
CA SER A 77 -4.74 -8.62 11.25
C SER A 77 -4.99 -8.53 12.77
N SER A 78 -4.42 -9.43 13.57
CA SER A 78 -4.82 -9.63 14.97
C SER A 78 -4.49 -8.43 15.87
N HIS A 79 -3.44 -7.68 15.55
CA HIS A 79 -2.98 -6.53 16.32
C HIS A 79 -2.69 -5.31 15.44
N GLN A 80 -3.37 -5.18 14.30
CA GLN A 80 -3.16 -4.09 13.34
C GLN A 80 -3.24 -2.69 13.97
N GLU A 81 -4.01 -2.51 15.04
CA GLU A 81 -4.14 -1.24 15.76
C GLU A 81 -2.84 -0.80 16.44
N ARG A 82 -1.89 -1.72 16.65
CA ARG A 82 -0.57 -1.44 17.23
C ARG A 82 0.46 -1.02 16.17
N TYR A 83 0.13 -1.20 14.88
CA TYR A 83 1.04 -0.99 13.76
C TYR A 83 0.45 0.04 12.79
N GLY A 84 0.73 1.32 13.04
CA GLY A 84 0.32 2.41 12.14
C GLY A 84 1.28 2.58 10.95
N LYS A 85 0.81 3.24 9.88
CA LYS A 85 1.70 3.73 8.82
C LYS A 85 2.78 4.63 9.43
N PRO A 86 4.04 4.57 8.94
CA PRO A 86 5.11 5.38 9.49
C PRO A 86 4.80 6.88 9.45
N ASP A 87 5.04 7.61 10.54
CA ASP A 87 4.78 9.07 10.61
C ASP A 87 5.46 9.85 9.49
N LEU A 88 6.68 9.44 9.11
CA LEU A 88 7.41 10.03 7.99
C LEU A 88 6.64 9.88 6.67
N PHE A 89 6.08 8.69 6.44
CA PHE A 89 5.27 8.40 5.27
C PHE A 89 3.98 9.25 5.26
N LEU A 90 3.27 9.29 6.38
CA LEU A 90 2.04 10.07 6.50
C LEU A 90 2.27 11.57 6.34
N LYS A 91 3.33 12.13 6.93
CA LYS A 91 3.67 13.55 6.78
C LYS A 91 3.99 13.92 5.33
N SER A 92 4.80 13.11 4.64
CA SER A 92 5.16 13.36 3.24
C SER A 92 3.94 13.24 2.31
N MET A 93 3.08 12.25 2.52
CA MET A 93 1.90 12.06 1.66
C MET A 93 0.77 13.04 1.93
N ASN A 94 0.55 13.43 3.20
CA ASN A 94 -0.45 14.46 3.54
C ASN A 94 -0.14 15.81 2.90
N LEU A 95 1.14 16.16 2.73
CA LEU A 95 1.55 17.38 2.04
C LEU A 95 1.21 17.37 0.54
N LEU A 96 1.16 16.20 -0.09
CA LEU A 96 0.91 16.04 -1.53
C LEU A 96 -0.57 15.82 -1.87
N GLN A 97 -1.32 15.12 -1.02
CA GLN A 97 -2.66 14.59 -1.35
C GLN A 97 -3.76 14.97 -0.35
N GLY A 98 -3.43 15.68 0.75
CA GLY A 98 -4.39 15.95 1.84
C GLY A 98 -4.77 14.68 2.61
N GLN A 99 -5.92 14.72 3.32
CA GLN A 99 -6.43 13.60 4.12
C GLN A 99 -7.31 12.65 3.27
N GLY A 100 -6.68 11.81 2.45
CA GLY A 100 -7.33 10.75 1.69
C GLY A 100 -7.33 9.41 2.42
N LEU A 101 -8.05 8.41 1.88
CA LEU A 101 -8.10 7.04 2.45
C LEU A 101 -6.71 6.41 2.58
N PHE A 102 -5.76 6.80 1.73
CA PHE A 102 -4.39 6.28 1.77
C PHE A 102 -3.52 6.94 2.84
N THR A 103 -3.86 8.18 3.21
CA THR A 103 -3.06 9.03 4.11
C THR A 103 -3.69 9.21 5.49
N SER A 104 -4.86 8.60 5.72
CA SER A 104 -5.54 8.56 7.01
C SER A 104 -5.23 7.29 7.81
N GLU A 105 -5.40 7.38 9.13
CA GLU A 105 -5.22 6.30 10.10
C GLU A 105 -6.42 6.23 11.07
N GLY A 106 -6.55 5.09 11.75
CA GLY A 106 -7.53 4.90 12.83
C GLY A 106 -8.97 5.22 12.42
N GLU A 107 -9.68 5.97 13.26
CA GLU A 107 -11.11 6.30 13.07
C GLU A 107 -11.40 7.05 11.76
N VAL A 108 -10.51 7.94 11.32
CA VAL A 108 -10.69 8.70 10.08
C VAL A 108 -10.64 7.75 8.87
N TRP A 109 -9.65 6.85 8.87
CA TRP A 109 -9.53 5.81 7.86
C TRP A 109 -10.73 4.86 7.87
N LEU A 110 -11.14 4.39 9.06
CA LEU A 110 -12.30 3.50 9.22
C LEU A 110 -13.58 4.14 8.67
N ARG A 111 -13.81 5.43 8.98
CA ARG A 111 -14.97 6.17 8.48
C ARG A 111 -14.93 6.29 6.95
N GLN A 112 -13.81 6.70 6.37
CA GLN A 112 -13.65 6.81 4.92
C GLN A 112 -13.84 5.46 4.23
N ARG A 113 -13.26 4.38 4.78
CA ARG A 113 -13.42 3.02 4.28
C ARG A 113 -14.88 2.57 4.31
N ARG A 114 -15.59 2.80 5.42
CA ARG A 114 -17.02 2.46 5.55
C ARG A 114 -17.89 3.20 4.54
N LEU A 115 -17.59 4.47 4.25
CA LEU A 115 -18.31 5.24 3.23
C LEU A 115 -18.07 4.69 1.82
N MET A 116 -16.87 4.17 1.53
CA MET A 116 -16.53 3.62 0.21
C MET A 116 -17.00 2.17 0.01
N GLN A 117 -17.04 1.35 1.07
CA GLN A 117 -17.41 -0.07 1.01
C GLN A 117 -18.68 -0.39 0.19
N PRO A 118 -19.79 0.37 0.29
CA PRO A 118 -20.99 0.19 -0.54
C PRO A 118 -20.73 0.10 -2.06
N ALA A 119 -19.77 0.87 -2.58
CA ALA A 119 -19.41 0.87 -4.00
C ALA A 119 -18.73 -0.44 -4.44
N PHE A 120 -18.14 -1.19 -3.50
CA PHE A 120 -17.45 -2.46 -3.75
C PHE A 120 -18.28 -3.70 -3.41
N HIS A 121 -19.57 -3.53 -3.09
CA HIS A 121 -20.45 -4.68 -2.86
C HIS A 121 -20.66 -5.48 -4.15
N GLN A 122 -20.83 -6.80 -4.02
CA GLN A 122 -21.03 -7.72 -5.14
C GLN A 122 -22.09 -7.23 -6.15
N LYS A 123 -23.21 -6.67 -5.69
CA LYS A 123 -24.25 -6.11 -6.55
C LYS A 123 -23.78 -4.97 -7.45
N GLN A 124 -22.81 -4.16 -6.98
CA GLN A 124 -22.19 -3.11 -7.79
C GLN A 124 -21.13 -3.70 -8.71
N LEU A 125 -20.36 -4.69 -8.26
CA LEU A 125 -19.40 -5.41 -9.11
C LEU A 125 -20.07 -6.10 -10.30
N VAL A 126 -21.27 -6.68 -10.13
CA VAL A 126 -22.05 -7.25 -11.23
C VAL A 126 -22.40 -6.20 -12.29
N LYS A 127 -22.60 -4.93 -11.92
CA LYS A 127 -22.83 -3.85 -12.89
C LYS A 127 -21.58 -3.45 -13.66
N LEU A 128 -20.39 -3.71 -13.11
CA LEU A 128 -19.11 -3.49 -13.79
C LEU A 128 -18.84 -4.56 -14.84
N HIS A 129 -19.44 -5.74 -14.70
CA HIS A 129 -19.22 -6.87 -15.60
C HIS A 129 -19.38 -6.49 -17.07
N ASN A 130 -20.49 -5.83 -17.43
CA ASN A 130 -20.74 -5.42 -18.81
C ASN A 130 -19.69 -4.40 -19.29
N VAL A 131 -19.33 -3.43 -18.46
CA VAL A 131 -18.30 -2.43 -18.81
C VAL A 131 -16.95 -3.10 -19.06
N ILE A 132 -16.59 -4.08 -18.24
CA ILE A 132 -15.36 -4.84 -18.40
C ILE A 132 -15.40 -5.66 -19.69
N LEU A 133 -16.51 -6.38 -19.95
CA LEU A 133 -16.69 -7.15 -21.18
C LEU A 133 -16.58 -6.27 -22.42
N ASP A 134 -17.29 -5.14 -22.46
CA ASP A 134 -17.24 -4.20 -23.59
C ASP A 134 -15.81 -3.71 -23.84
N CYS A 135 -15.05 -3.42 -22.78
CA CYS A 135 -13.66 -2.98 -22.90
C CYS A 135 -12.75 -4.10 -23.43
N VAL A 136 -12.94 -5.34 -22.96
CA VAL A 136 -12.17 -6.51 -23.42
C VAL A 136 -12.53 -6.87 -24.86
N GLU A 137 -13.80 -6.89 -25.23
CA GLU A 137 -14.22 -7.16 -26.61
C GLU A 137 -13.67 -6.11 -27.58
N SER A 138 -13.69 -4.83 -27.20
CA SER A 138 -13.06 -3.77 -27.99
C SER A 138 -11.57 -4.00 -28.16
N LEU A 139 -10.85 -4.39 -27.10
CA LEU A 139 -9.43 -4.71 -27.17
C LEU A 139 -9.15 -5.89 -28.10
N LEU A 140 -9.94 -6.96 -27.99
CA LEU A 140 -9.80 -8.15 -28.83
C LEU A 140 -10.09 -7.86 -30.31
N ARG A 141 -11.07 -6.99 -30.61
CA ARG A 141 -11.33 -6.53 -31.97
C ARG A 141 -10.14 -5.76 -32.53
N GLU A 142 -9.60 -4.81 -31.77
CA GLU A 142 -8.40 -4.07 -32.15
C GLU A 142 -7.20 -5.00 -32.40
N TRP A 143 -7.04 -6.07 -31.62
CA TRP A 143 -6.01 -7.07 -31.86
C TRP A 143 -6.28 -7.94 -33.08
N SER A 144 -7.54 -8.25 -33.39
CA SER A 144 -7.90 -9.05 -34.57
C SER A 144 -7.66 -8.31 -35.89
N GLU A 145 -7.61 -6.98 -35.86
CA GLU A 145 -7.31 -6.13 -37.01
C GLU A 145 -5.80 -6.00 -37.28
N LYS A 146 -4.95 -6.48 -36.35
CA LYS A 146 -3.49 -6.45 -36.49
C LYS A 146 -3.01 -7.52 -37.47
N PRO A 147 -1.94 -7.26 -38.25
CA PRO A 147 -1.31 -8.27 -39.08
C PRO A 147 -0.90 -9.50 -38.27
N GLU A 148 -1.01 -10.67 -38.89
CA GLU A 148 -0.56 -11.92 -38.30
C GLU A 148 0.94 -11.84 -37.96
N GLY A 149 1.31 -12.23 -36.74
CA GLY A 149 2.68 -12.15 -36.25
C GLY A 149 3.08 -10.79 -35.66
N GLU A 150 2.18 -9.82 -35.54
CA GLU A 150 2.47 -8.57 -34.84
C GLU A 150 2.83 -8.82 -33.36
N ILE A 151 3.95 -8.25 -32.91
CA ILE A 151 4.40 -8.32 -31.52
C ILE A 151 3.68 -7.25 -30.72
N ILE A 152 3.02 -7.66 -29.64
CA ILE A 152 2.26 -6.78 -28.75
C ILE A 152 2.97 -6.70 -27.39
N ASP A 153 3.10 -5.49 -26.86
CA ASP A 153 3.50 -5.27 -25.46
C ASP A 153 2.29 -5.49 -24.54
N ILE A 154 2.22 -6.68 -23.94
CA ILE A 154 1.14 -7.05 -23.02
C ILE A 154 1.10 -6.13 -21.77
N ALA A 155 2.24 -5.64 -21.28
CA ALA A 155 2.24 -4.77 -20.11
C ALA A 155 1.59 -3.41 -20.44
N ALA A 156 1.90 -2.86 -21.62
CA ALA A 156 1.27 -1.64 -22.12
C ALA A 156 -0.23 -1.85 -22.36
N GLU A 157 -0.62 -2.95 -23.01
CA GLU A 157 -2.03 -3.22 -23.32
C GLU A 157 -2.88 -3.48 -22.06
N MET A 158 -2.34 -4.20 -21.08
CA MET A 158 -3.04 -4.41 -19.80
C MET A 158 -3.18 -3.10 -19.02
N SER A 159 -2.18 -2.22 -19.08
CA SER A 159 -2.27 -0.88 -18.50
C SER A 159 -3.36 -0.04 -19.19
N ARG A 160 -3.39 -0.08 -20.54
CA ARG A 160 -4.41 0.60 -21.36
C ARG A 160 -5.81 0.09 -21.07
N LEU A 161 -5.99 -1.23 -21.02
CA LEU A 161 -7.26 -1.87 -20.68
C LEU A 161 -7.72 -1.47 -19.27
N THR A 162 -6.83 -1.53 -18.28
CA THR A 162 -7.15 -1.16 -16.90
C THR A 162 -7.60 0.29 -16.81
N LEU A 163 -6.89 1.22 -17.47
CA LEU A 163 -7.26 2.62 -17.50
C LEU A 163 -8.62 2.84 -18.18
N LYS A 164 -8.89 2.14 -19.29
CA LYS A 164 -10.18 2.18 -20.00
C LYS A 164 -11.32 1.70 -19.12
N ILE A 165 -11.14 0.57 -18.43
CA ILE A 165 -12.14 0.02 -17.50
C ILE A 165 -12.42 0.99 -16.36
N VAL A 166 -11.38 1.51 -15.69
CA VAL A 166 -11.54 2.46 -14.58
C VAL A 166 -12.25 3.73 -15.04
N SER A 167 -11.85 4.28 -16.19
CA SER A 167 -12.44 5.50 -16.75
C SER A 167 -13.90 5.29 -17.10
N SER A 168 -14.22 4.25 -17.89
CA SER A 168 -15.59 3.90 -18.28
C SER A 168 -16.47 3.64 -17.06
N THR A 169 -15.93 3.00 -16.03
CA THR A 169 -16.65 2.75 -14.77
C THR A 169 -16.98 4.06 -14.07
N LEU A 170 -16.00 4.93 -13.85
CA LEU A 170 -16.19 6.20 -13.16
C LEU A 170 -17.18 7.10 -13.89
N PHE A 171 -17.06 7.25 -15.21
CA PHE A 171 -17.98 8.06 -16.00
C PHE A 171 -19.38 7.45 -16.11
N SER A 172 -19.51 6.11 -16.16
CA SER A 172 -20.82 5.44 -16.12
C SER A 172 -21.57 5.69 -14.81
N PHE A 173 -20.85 5.76 -13.68
CA PHE A 173 -21.43 6.12 -12.39
C PHE A 173 -21.82 7.60 -12.32
N LEU A 174 -20.99 8.51 -12.84
CA LEU A 174 -21.31 9.95 -12.88
C LEU A 174 -22.53 10.24 -13.75
N ALA A 175 -22.65 9.59 -14.91
CA ALA A 175 -23.81 9.73 -15.80
C ALA A 175 -25.12 9.23 -15.17
N LYS A 176 -25.06 8.21 -14.30
CA LYS A 176 -26.23 7.69 -13.56
C LYS A 176 -26.53 8.46 -12.27
N GLY A 177 -25.55 9.21 -11.76
CA GLY A 177 -25.64 10.00 -10.54
C GLY A 177 -26.03 11.46 -10.74
N ALA A 178 -26.32 11.89 -11.97
CA ALA A 178 -26.91 13.20 -12.23
C ALA A 178 -28.42 13.14 -11.90
N PRO A 179 -28.88 13.65 -10.74
CA PRO A 179 -30.28 14.00 -10.63
C PRO A 179 -30.58 15.01 -11.74
N HIS A 180 -31.67 14.77 -12.44
CA HIS A 180 -32.51 15.75 -13.11
C HIS A 180 -32.31 17.15 -12.53
N LEU A 181 -31.35 17.91 -13.07
CA LEU A 181 -31.36 19.35 -13.02
C LEU A 181 -32.44 19.78 -14.01
N ASN A 182 -33.70 19.58 -13.61
CA ASN A 182 -34.78 20.34 -14.18
C ASN A 182 -34.60 21.78 -13.68
N THR A 183 -34.34 22.65 -14.65
CA THR A 183 -34.79 24.05 -14.76
C THR A 183 -35.72 24.56 -13.66
#